data_AF-A0A843REW2-F1
#
_entry.id   AF-A0A843REW2-F1
#
_cell.length_a   1.000
_cell.length_b   1.000
_cell.length_c   1.000
_cell.angle_alpha   90.00
_cell.angle_beta   90.00
_cell.angle_gamma   90.00
#
_symmetry.space_group_name_H-M   'P 1'
#
loop_
_entity.id
_entity.type
_entity.pdbx_description
1 polymer ?
#
loop_
_entity_poly.entity_id
_entity_poly.type
_entity_poly.pdbx_seq_one_letter_code
_entity_poly.pdbx_strand_id
1 'polypeptide(L)'
;MGARTMIRHLRRTPVRMILAAAGLALLSGCAGFGLQEAETVPQQGDSFDRALRDGYLELSRAEFDEADYWDSDRFAERSMAAAEGEDVQPEAISARDLPSDMVGTLTAARQRLATALSAGAAQTRPFDAAEAQVAFDCWMQEQEENFQPDDIAACRERFLTAMATLEEQPPAAAPAPPPPPPAPTAVEPAPGPFVVYFDFDRSNLTPDAQTALADVILAAQRSDSGTISITGYTDLAGAEAYNQVLSERRANSVIEFLVDGGVEGPRIVGRGLGESNPVIATEAPEQRNRRVEIEFQP
;
A
#
# COMPACT_ATOMS: atom_id res chain seq x y z
N MET A 1 -22.38 25.28 -77.12
CA MET A 1 -21.26 26.12 -76.63
C MET A 1 -21.80 27.10 -75.60
N GLY A 2 -21.33 27.01 -74.35
CA GLY A 2 -21.32 28.09 -73.37
C GLY A 2 -22.64 28.54 -72.76
N ALA A 3 -23.06 27.93 -71.64
CA ALA A 3 -23.97 28.58 -70.68
C ALA A 3 -23.32 28.57 -69.30
N ARG A 4 -22.76 29.73 -68.91
CA ARG A 4 -22.44 30.09 -67.52
C ARG A 4 -23.70 30.71 -66.93
N THR A 5 -24.25 30.11 -65.86
CA THR A 5 -25.19 30.80 -64.97
C THR A 5 -24.83 30.46 -63.52
N MET A 6 -24.42 31.48 -62.78
CA MET A 6 -24.30 31.45 -61.32
C MET A 6 -25.69 31.37 -60.69
N ILE A 7 -25.89 30.48 -59.71
CA ILE A 7 -26.98 30.60 -58.73
C ILE A 7 -26.37 30.53 -57.33
N ARG A 8 -26.67 31.57 -56.56
CA ARG A 8 -26.29 31.81 -55.16
C ARG A 8 -27.26 31.07 -54.22
N HIS A 9 -26.68 30.53 -53.14
CA HIS A 9 -27.23 30.26 -51.81
C HIS A 9 -28.60 29.58 -51.64
N LEU A 10 -28.59 28.45 -50.92
CA LEU A 10 -29.49 28.22 -49.78
C LEU A 10 -28.79 27.32 -48.75
N ARG A 11 -28.58 27.86 -47.55
CA ARG A 11 -28.16 27.13 -46.35
C ARG A 11 -29.21 26.07 -46.02
N ARG A 12 -28.79 24.84 -45.82
CA ARG A 12 -29.53 23.82 -45.05
C ARG A 12 -28.53 23.07 -44.17
N THR A 13 -28.48 23.44 -42.90
CA THR A 13 -27.99 22.56 -41.83
C THR A 13 -29.05 21.48 -41.59
N PRO A 14 -28.65 20.21 -41.47
CA PRO A 14 -29.30 19.40 -40.45
C PRO A 14 -28.31 18.57 -39.62
N VAL A 15 -28.45 18.76 -38.31
CA VAL A 15 -28.46 17.73 -37.25
C VAL A 15 -27.24 16.81 -37.15
N ARG A 16 -26.35 17.15 -36.21
CA ARG A 16 -25.42 16.23 -35.55
C ARG A 16 -26.23 15.08 -34.91
N MET A 17 -26.14 13.87 -35.46
CA MET A 17 -26.40 12.66 -34.67
C MET A 17 -25.14 12.34 -33.88
N ILE A 18 -25.11 12.76 -32.61
CA ILE A 18 -24.20 12.19 -31.62
C ILE A 18 -24.86 10.89 -31.18
N LEU A 19 -24.35 9.76 -31.67
CA LEU A 19 -24.62 8.46 -31.07
C LEU A 19 -23.99 8.47 -29.67
N ALA A 20 -24.83 8.68 -28.65
CA ALA A 20 -24.45 8.37 -27.28
C ALA A 20 -24.41 6.84 -27.17
N ALA A 21 -23.21 6.26 -27.27
CA ALA A 21 -22.97 4.92 -26.79
C ALA A 21 -23.08 4.98 -25.26
N ALA A 22 -24.22 4.58 -24.73
CA ALA A 22 -24.40 4.35 -23.32
C ALA A 22 -23.54 3.13 -22.94
N GLY A 23 -22.33 3.39 -22.45
CA GLY A 23 -21.51 2.41 -21.76
C GLY A 23 -22.22 2.05 -20.46
N LEU A 24 -22.91 0.92 -20.45
CA LEU A 24 -23.43 0.31 -19.24
C LEU A 24 -22.52 -0.87 -18.91
N ALA A 25 -21.39 -0.58 -18.25
CA ALA A 25 -20.59 -1.59 -17.58
C ALA A 25 -21.35 -1.99 -16.32
N LEU A 26 -22.21 -3.00 -16.45
CA LEU A 26 -22.80 -3.69 -15.32
C LEU A 26 -21.75 -4.69 -14.80
N LEU A 27 -20.88 -4.23 -13.90
CA LEU A 27 -20.06 -5.14 -13.08
C LEU A 27 -20.96 -5.69 -11.97
N SER A 28 -21.83 -6.64 -12.32
CA SER A 28 -22.37 -7.56 -11.33
C SER A 28 -21.28 -8.59 -11.07
N GLY A 29 -20.47 -8.37 -10.05
CA GLY A 29 -19.54 -9.38 -9.54
C GLY A 29 -20.34 -10.58 -9.04
N CYS A 30 -20.41 -11.62 -9.85
CA CYS A 30 -20.73 -12.96 -9.36
C CYS A 30 -19.43 -13.52 -8.81
N ALA A 31 -19.45 -14.07 -7.59
CA ALA A 31 -18.32 -14.82 -7.06
C ALA A 31 -17.99 -15.99 -8.02
N GLY A 32 -16.71 -16.22 -8.30
CA GLY A 32 -16.20 -17.29 -9.16
C GLY A 32 -15.90 -16.90 -10.62
N PHE A 33 -15.84 -15.60 -10.95
CA PHE A 33 -15.37 -15.12 -12.27
C PHE A 33 -13.95 -14.54 -12.24
N GLY A 34 -13.40 -14.24 -11.06
CA GLY A 34 -12.09 -13.63 -10.92
C GLY A 34 -10.99 -14.53 -11.47
N LEU A 35 -11.07 -15.84 -11.23
CA LEU A 35 -10.08 -16.82 -11.71
C LEU A 35 -9.94 -16.79 -13.24
N GLN A 36 -11.04 -16.86 -13.99
CA GLN A 36 -10.96 -16.85 -15.46
C GLN A 36 -10.41 -15.52 -15.99
N GLU A 37 -10.71 -14.41 -15.32
CA GLU A 37 -10.12 -13.12 -15.69
C GLU A 37 -8.60 -13.14 -15.47
N ALA A 38 -8.15 -13.54 -14.27
CA ALA A 38 -6.74 -13.62 -13.88
C ALA A 38 -5.88 -14.55 -14.76
N GLU A 39 -6.47 -15.61 -15.32
CA GLU A 39 -5.82 -16.47 -16.31
C GLU A 39 -5.47 -15.74 -17.61
N THR A 40 -6.22 -14.69 -17.96
CA THR A 40 -6.10 -13.96 -19.23
C THR A 40 -5.38 -12.62 -19.12
N VAL A 41 -5.19 -12.09 -17.91
CA VAL A 41 -4.51 -10.80 -17.70
C VAL A 41 -3.06 -10.86 -18.22
N PRO A 42 -2.68 -9.96 -19.15
CA PRO A 42 -1.31 -9.88 -19.66
C PRO A 42 -0.31 -9.62 -18.53
N GLN A 43 0.79 -10.37 -18.53
CA GLN A 43 1.85 -10.19 -17.54
C GLN A 43 2.68 -8.94 -17.84
N GLN A 44 2.66 -8.01 -16.91
CA GLN A 44 3.51 -6.82 -16.81
C GLN A 44 4.39 -6.95 -15.54
N GLY A 45 5.13 -5.91 -15.18
CA GLY A 45 5.96 -5.95 -13.97
C GLY A 45 7.30 -6.70 -14.12
N ASP A 46 8.03 -6.76 -13.01
CA ASP A 46 9.37 -7.33 -12.91
C ASP A 46 9.34 -8.85 -12.62
N SER A 47 10.45 -9.45 -12.19
CA SER A 47 10.51 -10.87 -11.87
C SER A 47 9.75 -11.26 -10.61
N PHE A 48 9.64 -10.36 -9.63
CA PHE A 48 8.89 -10.55 -8.40
C PHE A 48 7.39 -10.49 -8.70
N ASP A 49 6.95 -9.49 -9.47
CA ASP A 49 5.55 -9.31 -9.87
C ASP A 49 5.00 -10.55 -10.60
N ARG A 50 5.76 -11.07 -11.57
CA ARG A 50 5.38 -12.30 -12.29
C ARG A 50 5.29 -13.51 -11.37
N ALA A 51 6.22 -13.64 -10.43
CA ALA A 51 6.22 -14.76 -9.49
C ALA A 51 5.05 -14.66 -8.49
N LEU A 52 4.73 -13.46 -8.00
CA LEU A 52 3.55 -13.21 -7.17
C LEU A 52 2.28 -13.54 -7.93
N ARG A 53 2.15 -13.07 -9.17
CA ARG A 53 1.01 -13.36 -10.03
C ARG A 53 0.80 -14.87 -10.13
N ASP A 54 1.85 -15.62 -10.46
CA ASP A 54 1.76 -17.06 -10.71
C ASP A 54 1.36 -17.80 -9.42
N GLY A 55 1.95 -17.44 -8.28
CA GLY A 55 1.61 -18.04 -6.99
C GLY A 55 0.19 -17.72 -6.52
N TYR A 56 -0.29 -16.48 -6.68
CA TYR A 56 -1.68 -16.16 -6.38
C TYR A 56 -2.68 -16.81 -7.34
N LEU A 57 -2.32 -16.99 -8.60
CA LEU A 57 -3.17 -17.74 -9.53
C LEU A 57 -3.27 -19.22 -9.14
N GLU A 58 -2.19 -19.80 -8.61
CA GLU A 58 -2.20 -21.17 -8.08
C GLU A 58 -3.14 -21.28 -6.88
N LEU A 59 -3.04 -20.38 -5.89
CA LEU A 59 -3.97 -20.35 -4.76
C LEU A 59 -5.42 -20.17 -5.23
N SER A 60 -5.66 -19.23 -6.14
CA SER A 60 -7.00 -19.01 -6.72
C SER A 60 -7.60 -20.28 -7.35
N ARG A 61 -6.79 -21.07 -8.06
CA ARG A 61 -7.24 -22.36 -8.62
C ARG A 61 -7.55 -23.39 -7.53
N ALA A 62 -6.71 -23.47 -6.49
CA ALA A 62 -6.90 -24.41 -5.39
C ALA A 62 -8.24 -24.14 -4.69
N GLU A 63 -8.49 -22.90 -4.28
CA GLU A 63 -9.75 -22.50 -3.64
C GLU A 63 -10.96 -22.76 -4.56
N PHE A 64 -10.81 -22.49 -5.87
CA PHE A 64 -11.87 -22.74 -6.84
C PHE A 64 -12.21 -24.23 -6.95
N ASP A 65 -11.21 -25.11 -6.94
CA ASP A 65 -11.38 -26.57 -6.98
C ASP A 65 -12.03 -27.10 -5.69
N GLU A 66 -11.83 -26.40 -4.57
CA GLU A 66 -12.49 -26.65 -3.28
C GLU A 66 -13.89 -26.01 -3.16
N ALA A 67 -14.29 -25.26 -4.19
CA ALA A 67 -15.52 -24.47 -4.26
C ALA A 67 -15.60 -23.32 -3.25
N ASP A 68 -14.46 -22.84 -2.72
CA ASP A 68 -14.37 -21.53 -2.08
C ASP A 68 -14.15 -20.44 -3.14
N TYR A 69 -15.27 -20.03 -3.75
CA TYR A 69 -15.23 -19.01 -4.79
C TYR A 69 -14.85 -17.61 -4.28
N TRP A 70 -15.02 -17.34 -2.98
CA TRP A 70 -14.70 -16.03 -2.42
C TRP A 70 -13.19 -15.88 -2.23
N ASP A 71 -12.54 -16.89 -1.68
CA ASP A 71 -11.08 -16.90 -1.55
C ASP A 71 -10.40 -17.08 -2.91
N SER A 72 -11.00 -17.89 -3.80
CA SER A 72 -10.58 -17.95 -5.20
C SER A 72 -10.54 -16.57 -5.85
N ASP A 73 -11.62 -15.79 -5.76
CA ASP A 73 -11.69 -14.46 -6.38
C ASP A 73 -10.73 -13.47 -5.71
N ARG A 74 -10.58 -13.54 -4.39
CA ARG A 74 -9.62 -12.70 -3.65
C ARG A 74 -8.18 -12.96 -4.09
N PHE A 75 -7.77 -14.21 -4.23
CA PHE A 75 -6.46 -14.53 -4.78
C PHE A 75 -6.34 -14.17 -6.26
N ALA A 76 -7.40 -14.30 -7.05
CA ALA A 76 -7.41 -13.85 -8.43
C ALA A 76 -7.19 -12.33 -8.54
N GLU A 77 -7.84 -11.52 -7.70
CA GLU A 77 -7.63 -10.07 -7.65
C GLU A 77 -6.17 -9.72 -7.34
N ARG A 78 -5.56 -10.41 -6.37
CA ARG A 78 -4.13 -10.23 -6.03
C ARG A 78 -3.21 -10.67 -7.18
N SER A 79 -3.57 -11.75 -7.88
CA SER A 79 -2.87 -12.22 -9.08
C SER A 79 -2.91 -11.17 -10.20
N MET A 80 -4.07 -10.55 -10.43
CA MET A 80 -4.24 -9.50 -11.44
C MET A 80 -3.49 -8.22 -11.08
N ALA A 81 -3.56 -7.78 -9.81
CA ALA A 81 -2.79 -6.63 -9.34
C ALA A 81 -1.27 -6.83 -9.54
N ALA A 82 -0.76 -8.02 -9.21
CA ALA A 82 0.63 -8.37 -9.48
C ALA A 82 0.93 -8.40 -10.99
N ALA A 83 0.03 -8.93 -11.81
CA ALA A 83 0.16 -8.94 -13.26
C ALA A 83 0.25 -7.52 -13.86
N GLU A 84 -0.35 -6.52 -13.22
CA GLU A 84 -0.32 -5.12 -13.64
C GLU A 84 0.90 -4.35 -13.08
N GLY A 85 1.72 -4.99 -12.25
CA GLY A 85 2.86 -4.37 -11.58
C GLY A 85 2.46 -3.44 -10.44
N GLU A 86 1.30 -3.66 -9.83
CA GLU A 86 0.90 -2.97 -8.61
C GLU A 86 1.73 -3.45 -7.41
N ASP A 87 1.85 -2.59 -6.40
CA ASP A 87 2.53 -2.93 -5.15
C ASP A 87 1.65 -3.85 -4.27
N VAL A 88 1.67 -5.14 -4.58
CA VAL A 88 0.95 -6.16 -3.83
C VAL A 88 1.72 -6.51 -2.56
N GLN A 89 1.35 -5.87 -1.44
CA GLN A 89 1.93 -6.14 -0.12
C GLN A 89 1.43 -7.45 0.49
N PRO A 90 2.21 -8.11 1.38
CA PRO A 90 1.71 -9.22 2.19
C PRO A 90 0.41 -8.83 2.90
N GLU A 91 -0.59 -9.70 2.82
CA GLU A 91 -1.96 -9.35 3.18
C GLU A 91 -2.04 -8.87 4.63
N ALA A 92 -2.88 -7.86 4.89
CA ALA A 92 -3.00 -7.29 6.23
C ALA A 92 -3.67 -8.30 7.18
N ILE A 93 -3.20 -8.37 8.42
CA ILE A 93 -3.78 -9.25 9.45
C ILE A 93 -5.28 -8.97 9.64
N SER A 94 -5.69 -7.71 9.52
CA SER A 94 -7.09 -7.27 9.62
C SER A 94 -7.96 -7.67 8.43
N ALA A 95 -7.38 -8.27 7.39
CA ALA A 95 -8.10 -8.63 6.18
C ALA A 95 -8.81 -10.00 6.33
N ARG A 96 -8.57 -10.73 7.43
CA ARG A 96 -9.06 -12.09 7.70
C ARG A 96 -9.61 -12.16 9.13
N ASP A 97 -10.65 -12.94 9.38
CA ASP A 97 -11.22 -13.16 10.73
C ASP A 97 -10.45 -14.27 11.48
N LEU A 98 -9.25 -13.93 11.94
CA LEU A 98 -8.31 -14.90 12.50
C LEU A 98 -8.61 -15.27 13.96
N PRO A 99 -8.35 -16.52 14.38
CA PRO A 99 -8.35 -16.90 15.79
C PRO A 99 -7.46 -15.97 16.63
N SER A 100 -8.02 -15.43 17.72
CA SER A 100 -7.35 -14.40 18.53
C SER A 100 -5.96 -14.81 19.08
N ASP A 101 -5.75 -16.11 19.29
CA ASP A 101 -4.48 -16.70 19.73
C ASP A 101 -3.44 -16.78 18.60
N MET A 102 -3.87 -16.73 17.35
CA MET A 102 -2.99 -16.76 16.17
C MET A 102 -2.64 -15.37 15.63
N VAL A 103 -3.41 -14.33 15.97
CA VAL A 103 -3.17 -12.94 15.54
C VAL A 103 -1.72 -12.52 15.80
N GLY A 104 -1.22 -12.68 17.03
CA GLY A 104 0.15 -12.28 17.35
C GLY A 104 1.23 -13.04 16.56
N THR A 105 0.99 -14.33 16.33
CA THR A 105 1.89 -15.20 15.55
C THR A 105 1.96 -14.76 14.09
N LEU A 106 0.81 -14.52 13.46
CA LEU A 106 0.72 -14.08 12.08
C LEU A 106 1.20 -12.62 11.91
N THR A 107 0.96 -11.74 12.88
CA THR A 107 1.52 -10.38 12.89
C THR A 107 3.05 -10.42 12.85
N ALA A 108 3.68 -11.24 13.69
CA ALA A 108 5.14 -11.39 13.71
C ALA A 108 5.68 -11.97 12.40
N ALA A 109 4.99 -12.97 11.83
CA ALA A 109 5.34 -13.55 10.53
C ALA A 109 5.26 -12.52 9.40
N ARG A 110 4.18 -11.74 9.33
CA ARG A 110 4.00 -10.66 8.36
C ARG A 110 5.09 -9.61 8.48
N GLN A 111 5.41 -9.18 9.69
CA GLN A 111 6.45 -8.18 9.95
C GLN A 111 7.84 -8.69 9.51
N ARG A 112 8.13 -9.97 9.78
CA ARG A 112 9.37 -10.63 9.35
C ARG A 112 9.52 -10.62 7.83
N LEU A 113 8.45 -10.97 7.12
CA LEU A 113 8.39 -10.92 5.65
C LEU A 113 8.52 -9.48 5.12
N ALA A 114 7.75 -8.54 5.65
CA ALA A 114 7.82 -7.14 5.25
C ALA A 114 9.23 -6.55 5.44
N THR A 115 9.91 -6.95 6.52
CA THR A 115 11.31 -6.58 6.77
C THR A 115 12.22 -7.11 5.64
N ALA A 116 12.08 -8.37 5.26
CA ALA A 116 12.86 -8.96 4.16
C ALA A 116 12.59 -8.25 2.82
N LEU A 117 11.32 -7.98 2.50
CA LEU A 117 10.93 -7.24 1.29
C LEU A 117 11.52 -5.82 1.28
N SER A 118 11.43 -5.10 2.39
CA SER A 118 12.01 -3.75 2.54
C SER A 118 13.54 -3.73 2.44
N ALA A 119 14.21 -4.83 2.80
CA ALA A 119 15.65 -5.02 2.65
C ALA A 119 16.08 -5.36 1.21
N GLY A 120 15.12 -5.39 0.27
CA GLY A 120 15.35 -5.60 -1.15
C GLY A 120 15.25 -7.05 -1.61
N ALA A 121 14.64 -7.94 -0.81
CA ALA A 121 14.46 -9.35 -1.16
C ALA A 121 13.70 -9.52 -2.49
N ALA A 122 12.72 -8.67 -2.77
CA ALA A 122 12.00 -8.69 -4.04
C ALA A 122 12.92 -8.47 -5.25
N GLN A 123 13.97 -7.65 -5.12
CA GLN A 123 14.91 -7.39 -6.22
C GLN A 123 16.05 -8.42 -6.28
N THR A 124 16.55 -8.87 -5.13
CA THR A 124 17.72 -9.76 -5.06
C THR A 124 17.34 -11.24 -5.16
N ARG A 125 16.15 -11.61 -4.68
CA ARG A 125 15.61 -12.97 -4.63
C ARG A 125 14.11 -12.99 -4.96
N PRO A 126 13.71 -12.52 -6.15
CA PRO A 126 12.31 -12.32 -6.53
C PRO A 126 11.43 -13.56 -6.36
N PHE A 127 11.91 -14.74 -6.74
CA PHE A 127 11.13 -15.98 -6.63
C PHE A 127 10.94 -16.42 -5.17
N ASP A 128 11.99 -16.36 -4.35
CA ASP A 128 11.91 -16.74 -2.93
C ASP A 128 11.07 -15.72 -2.13
N ALA A 129 11.16 -14.44 -2.49
CA ALA A 129 10.37 -13.37 -1.89
C ALA A 129 8.89 -13.51 -2.22
N ALA A 130 8.55 -13.79 -3.49
CA ALA A 130 7.19 -14.03 -3.91
C ALA A 130 6.62 -15.30 -3.25
N GLU A 131 7.41 -16.38 -3.21
CA GLU A 131 7.05 -17.62 -2.53
C GLU A 131 6.75 -17.39 -1.04
N ALA A 132 7.58 -16.62 -0.33
CA ALA A 132 7.34 -16.30 1.06
C ALA A 132 6.05 -15.50 1.25
N GLN A 133 5.74 -14.56 0.35
CA GLN A 133 4.51 -13.79 0.43
C GLN A 133 3.25 -14.61 0.12
N VAL A 134 3.27 -15.38 -0.96
CA VAL A 134 2.15 -16.25 -1.34
C VAL A 134 1.90 -17.28 -0.24
N ALA A 135 2.96 -17.88 0.32
CA ALA A 135 2.82 -18.85 1.40
C ALA A 135 2.33 -18.24 2.72
N PHE A 136 2.71 -17.00 3.03
CA PHE A 136 2.18 -16.25 4.17
C PHE A 136 0.67 -16.03 4.01
N ASP A 137 0.23 -15.56 2.84
CA ASP A 137 -1.18 -15.28 2.57
C ASP A 137 -2.01 -16.57 2.55
N CYS A 138 -1.48 -17.69 2.02
CA CYS A 138 -2.11 -19.01 2.15
C CYS A 138 -2.25 -19.41 3.62
N TRP A 139 -1.19 -19.31 4.42
CA TRP A 139 -1.25 -19.69 5.83
C TRP A 139 -2.30 -18.85 6.58
N MET A 140 -2.41 -17.56 6.25
CA MET A 140 -3.41 -16.71 6.86
C MET A 140 -4.85 -17.08 6.45
N GLN A 141 -5.07 -17.48 5.20
CA GLN A 141 -6.36 -17.98 4.70
C GLN A 141 -6.75 -19.28 5.41
N GLU A 142 -5.91 -20.30 5.37
CA GLU A 142 -6.13 -21.60 6.04
C GLU A 142 -6.38 -21.43 7.54
N GLN A 143 -5.69 -20.47 8.16
CA GLN A 143 -5.82 -20.18 9.58
C GLN A 143 -7.13 -19.48 9.96
N GLU A 144 -7.75 -18.72 9.04
CA GLU A 144 -9.11 -18.16 9.19
C GLU A 144 -10.14 -19.29 9.18
N GLU A 145 -10.01 -20.23 8.26
CA GLU A 145 -10.93 -21.36 8.16
C GLU A 145 -10.81 -22.32 9.36
N ASN A 146 -9.58 -22.53 9.83
CA ASN A 146 -9.25 -23.20 11.09
C ASN A 146 -9.84 -24.63 11.24
N PHE A 147 -10.03 -25.36 10.13
CA PHE A 147 -10.58 -26.72 10.16
C PHE A 147 -9.62 -27.81 9.62
N GLN A 148 -8.68 -27.45 8.73
CA GLN A 148 -7.68 -28.38 8.17
C GLN A 148 -6.29 -28.14 8.77
N PRO A 149 -5.92 -28.82 9.87
CA PRO A 149 -4.64 -28.60 10.52
C PRO A 149 -3.43 -28.96 9.64
N ASP A 150 -3.60 -29.88 8.70
CA ASP A 150 -2.53 -30.29 7.78
C ASP A 150 -2.28 -29.22 6.70
N ASP A 151 -3.32 -28.56 6.18
CA ASP A 151 -3.20 -27.50 5.17
C ASP A 151 -2.67 -26.21 5.78
N ILE A 152 -3.16 -25.83 6.98
CA ILE A 152 -2.56 -24.77 7.82
C ILE A 152 -1.06 -25.04 8.03
N ALA A 153 -0.69 -26.28 8.37
CA ALA A 153 0.70 -26.63 8.60
C ALA A 153 1.52 -26.58 7.30
N ALA A 154 0.97 -27.05 6.18
CA ALA A 154 1.63 -27.03 4.87
C ALA A 154 1.95 -25.60 4.43
N CYS A 155 0.98 -24.68 4.49
CA CYS A 155 1.22 -23.29 4.11
C CYS A 155 2.14 -22.56 5.10
N ARG A 156 2.04 -22.84 6.39
CA ARG A 156 3.00 -22.33 7.39
C ARG A 156 4.43 -22.82 7.13
N GLU A 157 4.61 -24.10 6.84
CA GLU A 157 5.93 -24.68 6.58
C GLU A 157 6.54 -24.16 5.28
N ARG A 158 5.71 -23.97 4.24
CA ARG A 158 6.09 -23.31 2.99
C ARG A 158 6.60 -21.89 3.28
N PHE A 159 5.88 -21.12 4.10
CA PHE A 159 6.30 -19.78 4.54
C PHE A 159 7.62 -19.81 5.30
N LEU A 160 7.74 -20.67 6.32
CA LEU A 160 8.95 -20.75 7.15
C LEU A 160 10.18 -21.15 6.33
N THR A 161 10.01 -22.05 5.35
CA THR A 161 11.07 -22.48 4.44
C THR A 161 11.52 -21.36 3.52
N ALA A 162 10.57 -20.62 2.93
CA ALA A 162 10.87 -19.47 2.08
C ALA A 162 11.56 -18.36 2.87
N MET A 163 11.10 -18.06 4.08
CA MET A 163 11.74 -17.10 4.97
C MET A 163 13.16 -17.52 5.39
N ALA A 164 13.36 -18.80 5.74
CA ALA A 164 14.69 -19.31 6.03
C ALA A 164 15.62 -19.13 4.81
N THR A 165 15.10 -19.40 3.61
CA THR A 165 15.85 -19.21 2.36
C THR A 165 16.24 -17.74 2.15
N LEU A 166 15.36 -16.79 2.44
CA LEU A 166 15.66 -15.35 2.37
C LEU A 166 16.71 -14.92 3.40
N GLU A 167 16.69 -15.52 4.59
CA GLU A 167 17.58 -15.19 5.72
C GLU A 167 18.92 -15.91 5.74
N GLU A 168 19.04 -17.06 5.05
CA GLU A 168 20.28 -17.81 4.92
C GLU A 168 21.32 -17.10 4.04
N GLN A 169 20.98 -15.96 3.43
CA GLN A 169 22.01 -15.06 2.94
C GLN A 169 22.81 -14.53 4.15
N PRO A 170 24.15 -14.64 4.16
CA PRO A 170 24.94 -13.75 4.99
C PRO A 170 24.43 -12.34 4.72
N PRO A 171 24.22 -11.50 5.75
CA PRO A 171 23.69 -10.15 5.55
C PRO A 171 24.43 -9.59 4.36
N ALA A 172 23.70 -9.23 3.29
CA ALA A 172 24.28 -8.79 2.04
C ALA A 172 25.46 -7.91 2.43
N ALA A 173 26.68 -8.33 2.06
CA ALA A 173 27.88 -7.63 2.49
C ALA A 173 27.58 -6.16 2.21
N ALA A 174 27.49 -5.36 3.29
CA ALA A 174 27.13 -3.95 3.17
C ALA A 174 27.90 -3.43 1.96
N PRO A 175 27.22 -2.81 0.97
CA PRO A 175 27.86 -2.47 -0.30
C PRO A 175 29.24 -1.93 0.02
N ALA A 176 30.29 -2.57 -0.53
CA ALA A 176 31.66 -2.24 -0.18
C ALA A 176 31.76 -0.71 -0.18
N PRO A 177 32.26 -0.09 0.90
CA PRO A 177 32.19 1.35 1.04
C PRO A 177 32.73 1.94 -0.27
N PRO A 178 31.98 2.83 -0.94
CA PRO A 178 32.47 3.45 -2.16
C PRO A 178 33.89 3.97 -1.90
N PRO A 179 34.82 3.90 -2.88
CA PRO A 179 36.15 4.48 -2.70
C PRO A 179 35.96 5.87 -2.11
N PRO A 180 36.67 6.22 -1.02
CA PRO A 180 36.29 7.34 -0.18
C PRO A 180 36.07 8.56 -1.07
N PRO A 181 34.83 9.08 -1.17
CA PRO A 181 34.60 10.34 -1.84
C PRO A 181 35.48 11.38 -1.12
N PRO A 182 36.06 12.35 -1.84
CA PRO A 182 36.72 13.47 -1.17
C PRO A 182 35.74 14.04 -0.15
N ALA A 183 36.18 14.09 1.12
CA ALA A 183 35.33 14.29 2.28
C ALA A 183 34.22 15.34 2.02
N PRO A 184 32.95 14.93 1.92
CA PRO A 184 31.83 15.83 2.00
C PRO A 184 31.59 16.10 3.48
N THR A 185 31.55 17.38 3.84
CA THR A 185 31.11 17.91 5.13
C THR A 185 29.81 17.20 5.57
N ALA A 186 29.78 16.70 6.80
CA ALA A 186 28.57 16.16 7.41
C ALA A 186 27.43 17.19 7.28
N VAL A 187 26.37 16.83 6.56
CA VAL A 187 25.11 17.57 6.63
C VAL A 187 24.44 17.10 7.91
N GLU A 188 24.45 17.97 8.92
CA GLU A 188 23.63 17.78 10.12
C GLU A 188 22.15 17.65 9.71
N PRO A 189 21.38 16.67 10.24
CA PRO A 189 19.96 16.60 9.98
C PRO A 189 19.27 17.90 10.45
N ALA A 190 18.40 18.45 9.61
CA ALA A 190 17.80 19.74 9.82
C ALA A 190 16.89 19.75 11.08
N PRO A 191 17.00 20.74 11.97
CA PRO A 191 16.13 20.87 13.13
C PRO A 191 14.77 21.46 12.71
N GLY A 192 13.85 20.58 12.29
CA GLY A 192 12.39 20.80 12.18
C GLY A 192 11.86 21.95 11.30
N PRO A 193 10.51 22.06 11.14
CA PRO A 193 9.47 21.06 11.43
C PRO A 193 9.34 20.00 10.32
N PHE A 194 8.90 18.79 10.68
CA PHE A 194 8.66 17.72 9.70
C PHE A 194 7.18 17.72 9.28
N VAL A 195 6.94 17.46 8.00
CA VAL A 195 5.59 17.38 7.44
C VAL A 195 5.48 16.12 6.61
N VAL A 196 4.45 15.33 6.88
CA VAL A 196 4.08 14.15 6.08
C VAL A 196 2.72 14.36 5.44
N TYR A 197 2.56 13.87 4.21
CA TYR A 197 1.35 14.07 3.41
C TYR A 197 0.58 12.76 3.26
N PHE A 198 -0.73 12.90 3.04
CA PHE A 198 -1.65 11.78 2.89
C PHE A 198 -2.43 11.87 1.57
N ASP A 199 -2.82 10.71 1.07
CA ASP A 199 -3.73 10.63 -0.07
C ASP A 199 -5.14 11.08 0.30
N PHE A 200 -5.93 11.35 -0.73
CA PHE A 200 -7.30 11.80 -0.58
C PHE A 200 -8.10 10.72 0.15
N ASP A 201 -8.84 11.13 1.19
CA ASP A 201 -9.70 10.24 1.98
C ASP A 201 -8.97 9.01 2.55
N ARG A 202 -7.71 9.19 2.95
CA ARG A 202 -6.83 8.14 3.47
C ARG A 202 -6.08 8.58 4.71
N SER A 203 -5.80 7.62 5.58
CA SER A 203 -4.95 7.76 6.76
C SER A 203 -3.77 6.77 6.78
N ASN A 204 -3.63 5.91 5.78
CA ASN A 204 -2.45 5.06 5.64
C ASN A 204 -1.22 5.91 5.25
N LEU A 205 -0.06 5.54 5.78
CA LEU A 205 1.21 6.19 5.46
C LEU A 205 1.72 5.69 4.10
N THR A 206 1.96 6.62 3.18
CA THR A 206 2.62 6.31 1.89
C THR A 206 4.10 5.96 2.11
N PRO A 207 4.78 5.30 1.15
CA PRO A 207 6.22 5.03 1.25
C PRO A 207 7.07 6.30 1.47
N ASP A 208 6.69 7.41 0.83
CA ASP A 208 7.35 8.71 1.02
C ASP A 208 7.15 9.24 2.45
N ALA A 209 5.94 9.09 3.01
CA ALA A 209 5.67 9.47 4.39
C ALA A 209 6.47 8.61 5.38
N GLN A 210 6.55 7.29 5.16
CA GLN A 210 7.35 6.38 6.00
C GLN A 210 8.84 6.73 5.95
N THR A 211 9.37 7.08 4.77
CA THR A 211 10.76 7.54 4.60
C THR A 211 11.01 8.83 5.40
N ALA A 212 10.10 9.80 5.33
CA ALA A 212 10.22 11.03 6.10
C ALA A 212 10.12 10.80 7.62
N LEU A 213 9.31 9.83 8.06
CA LEU A 213 9.19 9.47 9.47
C LEU A 213 10.41 8.72 10.01
N ALA A 214 11.16 8.01 9.17
CA ALA A 214 12.45 7.44 9.57
C ALA A 214 13.45 8.53 10.01
N ASP A 215 13.47 9.67 9.33
CA ASP A 215 14.28 10.83 9.74
C ASP A 215 13.81 11.42 11.09
N VAL A 216 12.49 11.43 11.33
CA VAL A 216 11.91 11.86 12.62
C VAL A 216 12.33 10.92 13.75
N ILE A 217 12.33 9.60 13.54
CA ILE A 217 12.79 8.61 14.53
C ILE A 217 14.25 8.87 14.88
N LEU A 218 15.11 9.06 13.86
CA LEU A 218 16.52 9.36 14.05
C LEU A 218 16.74 10.70 14.78
N ALA A 219 15.89 11.70 14.57
CA ALA A 219 15.92 12.96 15.32
C ALA A 219 15.49 12.75 16.78
N ALA A 220 14.43 11.98 17.02
CA ALA A 220 13.90 11.69 18.35
C ALA A 220 14.88 10.90 19.23
N GLN A 221 15.63 9.98 18.64
CA GLN A 221 16.68 9.20 19.33
C GLN A 221 17.89 10.04 19.74
N ARG A 222 18.16 11.16 19.06
CA ARG A 222 19.26 12.08 19.39
C ARG A 222 18.87 13.15 20.41
N SER A 223 17.57 13.37 20.60
CA SER A 223 17.03 14.31 21.57
C SER A 223 16.60 13.53 22.82
N ASP A 224 17.46 13.48 23.84
CA ASP A 224 17.19 12.77 25.11
C ASP A 224 16.12 13.48 25.98
N SER A 225 15.70 14.69 25.61
CA SER A 225 14.65 15.46 26.29
C SER A 225 13.66 16.06 25.30
N GLY A 226 12.42 16.29 25.73
CA GLY A 226 11.41 17.02 24.98
C GLY A 226 10.21 16.17 24.52
N THR A 227 9.09 16.86 24.29
CA THR A 227 7.81 16.30 23.81
C THR A 227 7.72 16.42 22.29
N ILE A 228 7.16 15.42 21.62
CA ILE A 228 6.92 15.40 20.18
C ILE A 228 5.44 15.68 19.96
N SER A 229 5.12 16.84 19.41
CA SER A 229 3.75 17.22 19.06
C SER A 229 3.43 16.75 17.65
N ILE A 230 2.32 16.02 17.49
CA ILE A 230 1.85 15.48 16.22
C ILE A 230 0.46 16.03 15.96
N THR A 231 0.32 16.82 14.90
CA THR A 231 -0.94 17.49 14.58
C THR A 231 -1.40 17.13 13.17
N GLY A 232 -2.55 16.46 13.07
CA GLY A 232 -3.16 16.06 11.79
C GLY A 232 -4.15 17.09 11.24
N TYR A 233 -4.20 17.19 9.92
CA TYR A 233 -5.08 18.09 9.16
C TYR A 233 -5.70 17.38 7.95
N THR A 234 -6.80 17.94 7.44
CA THR A 234 -7.49 17.52 6.21
C THR A 234 -7.59 18.66 5.21
N ASP A 235 -8.14 18.35 4.03
CA ASP A 235 -8.66 19.39 3.12
C ASP A 235 -9.98 19.97 3.67
N LEU A 236 -10.50 20.98 2.98
CA LEU A 236 -11.82 21.58 3.26
C LEU A 236 -12.97 20.79 2.61
N ALA A 237 -12.67 19.71 1.87
CA ALA A 237 -13.66 18.98 1.11
C ALA A 237 -14.38 17.98 2.04
N GLY A 238 -15.71 18.10 2.14
CA GLY A 238 -16.52 17.18 2.92
C GLY A 238 -17.11 17.81 4.18
N ALA A 239 -17.54 16.97 5.12
CA ALA A 239 -18.16 17.43 6.35
C ALA A 239 -17.10 17.67 7.44
N GLU A 240 -17.19 18.79 8.15
CA GLU A 240 -16.26 19.16 9.24
C GLU A 240 -16.07 18.03 10.27
N ALA A 241 -17.16 17.39 10.70
CA ALA A 241 -17.10 16.27 11.66
C ALA A 241 -16.37 15.04 11.10
N TYR A 242 -16.47 14.80 9.79
CA TYR A 242 -15.72 13.73 9.11
C TYR A 242 -14.23 14.07 9.07
N ASN A 243 -13.91 15.29 8.67
CA ASN A 243 -12.56 15.81 8.59
C ASN A 243 -11.85 15.79 9.95
N GLN A 244 -12.57 16.10 11.03
CA GLN A 244 -12.06 15.97 12.39
C GLN A 244 -11.59 14.53 12.68
N VAL A 245 -12.45 13.53 12.48
CA VAL A 245 -12.11 12.11 12.72
C VAL A 245 -10.97 11.65 11.81
N LEU A 246 -10.96 12.06 10.54
CA LEU A 246 -9.90 11.69 9.60
C LEU A 246 -8.54 12.27 10.00
N SER A 247 -8.51 13.51 10.48
CA SER A 247 -7.29 14.14 10.98
C SER A 247 -6.71 13.43 12.21
N GLU A 248 -7.57 12.94 13.11
CA GLU A 248 -7.17 12.17 14.28
C GLU A 248 -6.60 10.82 13.89
N ARG A 249 -7.22 10.13 12.92
CA ARG A 249 -6.69 8.86 12.38
C ARG A 249 -5.30 9.04 11.77
N ARG A 250 -5.08 10.11 11.01
CA ARG A 250 -3.75 10.44 10.44
C ARG A 250 -2.71 10.70 11.51
N ALA A 251 -3.05 11.48 12.54
CA ALA A 251 -2.16 11.70 13.67
C ALA A 251 -1.82 10.38 14.37
N ASN A 252 -2.82 9.51 14.58
CA ASN A 252 -2.61 8.19 15.19
C ASN A 252 -1.72 7.27 14.34
N SER A 253 -1.88 7.24 13.02
CA SER A 253 -1.01 6.45 12.15
C SER A 253 0.45 6.91 12.22
N VAL A 254 0.71 8.21 12.37
CA VAL A 254 2.06 8.72 12.62
C VAL A 254 2.57 8.34 14.01
N ILE A 255 1.74 8.45 15.05
CA ILE A 255 2.09 8.05 16.42
C ILE A 255 2.50 6.59 16.46
N GLU A 256 1.67 5.70 15.90
CA GLU A 256 1.92 4.26 15.83
C GLU A 256 3.25 3.98 15.13
N PHE A 257 3.50 4.59 13.97
CA PHE A 257 4.76 4.42 13.25
C PHE A 257 5.99 4.87 14.06
N LEU A 258 5.91 5.99 14.78
CA LEU A 258 7.01 6.47 15.61
C LEU A 258 7.24 5.57 16.83
N VAL A 259 6.17 5.08 17.47
CA VAL A 259 6.26 4.16 18.61
C VAL A 259 6.85 2.82 18.17
N ASP A 260 6.43 2.29 17.03
CA ASP A 260 6.99 1.08 16.42
C ASP A 260 8.46 1.28 16.04
N GLY A 261 8.84 2.50 15.65
CA GLY A 261 10.22 2.95 15.44
C GLY A 261 11.06 3.13 16.71
N GLY A 262 10.50 2.85 17.89
CA GLY A 262 11.19 2.92 19.17
C GLY A 262 11.14 4.29 19.84
N VAL A 263 10.32 5.23 19.38
CA VAL A 263 10.06 6.48 20.10
C VAL A 263 9.15 6.21 21.29
N GLU A 264 9.54 6.66 22.48
CA GLU A 264 8.76 6.43 23.69
C GLU A 264 7.38 7.11 23.61
N GLY A 265 6.30 6.32 23.67
CA GLY A 265 4.92 6.82 23.63
C GLY A 265 4.62 7.99 24.60
N PRO A 266 5.10 7.98 25.86
CA PRO A 266 4.92 9.11 26.79
C PRO A 266 5.52 10.44 26.32
N ARG A 267 6.45 10.44 25.35
CA ARG A 267 7.01 11.66 24.75
C ARG A 267 6.12 12.24 23.66
N ILE A 268 5.10 11.52 23.19
CA ILE A 268 4.31 11.90 22.02
C ILE A 268 2.95 12.46 22.45
N VAL A 269 2.57 13.61 21.89
CA VAL A 269 1.25 14.22 22.07
C VAL A 269 0.59 14.39 20.71
N GLY A 270 -0.48 13.63 20.47
CA GLY A 270 -1.23 13.63 19.23
C GLY A 270 -2.54 14.40 19.30
N ARG A 271 -2.89 15.10 18.22
CA ARG A 271 -4.22 15.71 18.02
C ARG A 271 -4.58 15.80 16.54
N GLY A 272 -5.87 15.66 16.23
CA GLY A 272 -6.43 16.03 14.94
C GLY A 272 -7.09 17.41 15.03
N LEU A 273 -6.88 18.25 14.02
CA LEU A 273 -7.50 19.59 13.94
C LEU A 273 -8.44 19.74 12.73
N GLY A 274 -8.82 18.62 12.10
CA GLY A 274 -9.72 18.58 10.97
C GLY A 274 -9.25 19.49 9.82
N GLU A 275 -10.19 20.24 9.28
CA GLU A 275 -9.98 21.16 8.16
C GLU A 275 -9.46 22.54 8.58
N SER A 276 -9.18 22.73 9.88
CA SER A 276 -8.67 24.00 10.37
C SER A 276 -7.22 24.26 9.93
N ASN A 277 -6.83 25.54 9.86
CA ASN A 277 -5.50 25.97 9.42
C ASN A 277 -5.06 25.37 8.06
N PRO A 278 -5.86 25.53 6.98
CA PRO A 278 -5.47 25.06 5.67
C PRO A 278 -4.25 25.83 5.17
N VAL A 279 -3.30 25.13 4.56
CA VAL A 279 -2.15 25.74 3.87
C VAL A 279 -2.62 26.53 2.64
N ILE A 280 -3.63 26.00 1.96
CA ILE A 280 -4.33 26.67 0.85
C ILE A 280 -5.82 26.60 1.12
N ALA A 281 -6.47 27.75 1.28
CA ALA A 281 -7.91 27.83 1.47
C ALA A 281 -8.66 27.56 0.16
N THR A 282 -8.95 26.29 -0.11
CA THR A 282 -9.69 25.84 -1.30
C THR A 282 -10.59 24.66 -0.96
N GLU A 283 -11.80 24.67 -1.52
CA GLU A 283 -12.79 23.58 -1.43
C GLU A 283 -12.43 22.38 -2.32
N ALA A 284 -11.50 22.59 -3.27
CA ALA A 284 -10.98 21.51 -4.09
C ALA A 284 -9.98 20.64 -3.31
N PRO A 285 -9.86 19.33 -3.60
CA PRO A 285 -8.86 18.48 -2.96
C PRO A 285 -7.44 19.06 -3.11
N GLU A 286 -6.76 19.26 -1.98
CA GLU A 286 -5.43 19.85 -1.92
C GLU A 286 -4.51 19.00 -1.05
N GLN A 287 -3.47 18.43 -1.65
CA GLN A 287 -2.56 17.51 -0.96
C GLN A 287 -1.79 18.19 0.16
N ARG A 288 -1.42 19.47 -0.02
CA ARG A 288 -0.71 20.23 1.01
C ARG A 288 -1.54 20.44 2.28
N ASN A 289 -2.86 20.36 2.20
CA ASN A 289 -3.73 20.44 3.37
C ASN A 289 -3.83 19.09 4.09
N ARG A 290 -3.78 17.97 3.34
CA ARG A 290 -3.82 16.60 3.86
C ARG A 290 -2.46 16.20 4.44
N ARG A 291 -2.17 16.68 5.65
CA ARG A 291 -0.85 16.54 6.25
C ARG A 291 -0.90 16.22 7.74
N VAL A 292 0.21 15.73 8.25
CA VAL A 292 0.53 15.76 9.67
C VAL A 292 1.82 16.55 9.86
N GLU A 293 1.80 17.50 10.79
CA GLU A 293 2.95 18.28 11.22
C GLU A 293 3.53 17.69 12.50
N ILE A 294 4.87 17.61 12.57
CA ILE A 294 5.61 17.03 13.68
C ILE A 294 6.64 18.04 14.17
N GLU A 295 6.54 18.35 15.47
CA GLU A 295 7.36 19.37 16.11
C GLU A 295 7.99 18.82 17.40
N PHE A 296 9.29 19.07 17.56
CA PHE A 296 10.01 18.79 18.80
C PHE A 296 9.89 20.00 19.73
N GLN A 297 9.28 19.80 20.88
CA GLN A 297 9.13 20.80 21.94
C GLN A 297 10.16 20.53 23.05
N PRO A 298 10.82 21.58 23.58
CA PRO A 298 11.80 21.44 24.66
C PRO A 298 11.20 20.92 25.97
#